data_AF-A0A8E0RVY9-F1
#
_entry.id   AF-A0A8E0RVY9-F1
#
_cell.length_a   1.000
_cell.length_b   1.000
_cell.length_c   1.000
_cell.angle_alpha   90.00
_cell.angle_beta   90.00
_cell.angle_gamma   90.00
#
_symmetry.space_group_name_H-M   'P 1'
#
loop_
_entity.id
_entity.type
_entity.pdbx_description
1 polymer ?
#
loop_
_entity_poly.entity_id
_entity_poly.type
_entity_poly.pdbx_seq_one_letter_code
_entity_poly.pdbx_strand_id
1 'polypeptide(L)'
;MLFARILSKDPKYSRNGLVDAAVAECQTTLSRLDHALLSSQWRSLPELTNANGQYCHDSCQAQAWSIGCVMEAVYDLLFPPPI
;
A
#
# COMPACT_ATOMS: atom_id res chain seq x y z
N MET A 1 4.46 3.07 -7.52
CA MET A 1 5.47 2.20 -8.20
C MET A 1 6.67 2.94 -8.80
N LEU A 2 6.64 4.28 -8.83
CA LEU A 2 7.69 5.11 -9.41
C LEU A 2 9.11 4.78 -8.92
N PHE A 3 9.31 4.63 -7.61
CA PHE A 3 10.64 4.35 -7.04
C PHE A 3 11.22 3.01 -7.50
N ALA A 4 10.43 1.93 -7.51
CA ALA A 4 10.91 0.62 -8.00
C ALA A 4 11.35 0.70 -9.47
N ARG A 5 10.62 1.48 -10.28
CA ARG A 5 10.95 1.75 -11.68
C ARG A 5 12.23 2.59 -11.81
N ILE A 6 12.38 3.65 -11.02
CA ILE A 6 13.62 4.47 -11.00
C ILE A 6 14.81 3.61 -10.60
N LEU A 7 14.69 2.83 -9.51
CA LEU A 7 15.76 1.96 -9.03
C LEU A 7 16.11 0.86 -10.02
N SER A 8 15.14 0.36 -10.79
CA SER A 8 15.41 -0.63 -11.84
C SER A 8 16.28 -0.08 -12.98
N LYS A 9 16.38 1.24 -13.15
CA LYS A 9 17.26 1.89 -14.14
C LYS A 9 18.69 2.09 -13.62
N ASP A 10 18.91 2.05 -12.30
CA ASP A 10 20.24 2.18 -11.70
C ASP A 10 20.94 0.80 -11.66
N PRO A 11 22.11 0.63 -12.32
CA PRO A 11 22.84 -0.65 -12.34
C PRO A 11 23.15 -1.21 -10.95
N LYS A 12 23.25 -0.37 -9.92
CA LYS A 12 23.50 -0.78 -8.53
C LYS A 12 22.32 -1.53 -7.91
N TYR A 13 21.10 -1.17 -8.31
CA TYR A 13 19.85 -1.69 -7.75
C TYR A 13 19.03 -2.51 -8.76
N SER A 14 19.44 -2.50 -10.03
CA SER A 14 18.83 -3.24 -11.13
C SER A 14 18.95 -4.74 -10.91
N ARG A 15 17.94 -5.31 -10.25
CA ARG A 15 17.69 -6.75 -10.18
C ARG A 15 16.60 -7.12 -11.18
N ASN A 16 16.80 -8.20 -11.93
CA ASN A 16 15.77 -8.77 -12.78
C ASN A 16 14.48 -9.00 -11.96
N GLY A 17 13.37 -8.41 -12.40
CA GLY A 17 12.06 -8.54 -11.75
C GLY A 17 11.83 -7.66 -10.52
N LEU A 18 12.67 -6.64 -10.25
CA LEU A 18 12.47 -5.73 -9.11
C LEU A 18 11.08 -5.06 -9.14
N VAL A 19 10.68 -4.56 -10.31
CA VAL A 19 9.39 -3.90 -10.49
C VAL A 19 8.24 -4.88 -10.27
N ASP A 20 8.32 -6.08 -10.84
CA ASP A 20 7.29 -7.11 -10.70
C ASP A 20 7.13 -7.56 -9.24
N ALA A 21 8.24 -7.73 -8.53
CA ALA A 21 8.24 -8.07 -7.11
C ALA A 21 7.59 -6.95 -6.26
N ALA A 22 7.91 -5.69 -6.55
CA ALA A 22 7.29 -4.55 -5.86
C ALA A 22 5.79 -4.48 -6.13
N VAL A 23 5.36 -4.69 -7.38
CA VAL A 23 3.94 -4.73 -7.77
C VAL A 23 3.20 -5.84 -7.01
N ALA A 24 3.77 -7.06 -6.96
CA ALA A 24 3.17 -8.19 -6.27
C ALA A 24 3.02 -7.96 -4.75
N GLU A 25 4.02 -7.36 -4.10
CA GLU A 25 3.96 -7.03 -2.68
C GLU A 25 2.88 -5.95 -2.40
N CYS A 26 2.79 -4.93 -3.25
CA CYS A 26 1.74 -3.93 -3.11
C CYS A 26 0.34 -4.51 -3.34
N GLN A 27 0.14 -5.36 -4.33
CA GLN A 27 -1.15 -6.04 -4.55
C GLN A 27 -1.53 -6.91 -3.33
N THR A 28 -0.57 -7.63 -2.76
CA THR A 28 -0.77 -8.43 -1.54
C THR A 28 -1.12 -7.57 -0.33
N THR A 29 -0.49 -6.40 -0.20
CA THR A 29 -0.79 -5.45 0.86
C THR A 29 -2.18 -4.84 0.69
N LEU A 30 -2.53 -4.40 -0.53
CA LEU A 30 -3.83 -3.82 -0.83
C LEU A 30 -4.98 -4.81 -0.63
N SER A 31 -4.79 -6.08 -0.98
CA SER A 31 -5.79 -7.14 -0.71
C SER A 31 -6.11 -7.28 0.79
N ARG A 32 -5.07 -7.21 1.65
CA ARG A 32 -5.26 -7.23 3.11
C ARG A 32 -6.02 -5.99 3.61
N LEU A 33 -5.72 -4.82 3.05
CA LEU A 33 -6.40 -3.57 3.40
C LEU A 33 -7.85 -3.55 2.91
N ASP A 34 -8.15 -4.11 1.74
CA ASP A 34 -9.52 -4.26 1.23
C ASP A 34 -10.36 -5.15 2.16
N HIS A 35 -9.81 -6.28 2.62
CA HIS A 35 -10.49 -7.11 3.61
C HIS A 35 -10.76 -6.36 4.93
N ALA A 36 -9.80 -5.57 5.42
CA ALA A 36 -9.99 -4.73 6.61
C ALA A 36 -11.06 -3.65 6.40
N LEU A 37 -11.10 -3.02 5.22
CA LEU A 37 -12.12 -2.04 4.84
C LEU A 37 -13.52 -2.63 4.80
N LEU A 38 -13.67 -3.84 4.25
CA LEU A 38 -14.96 -4.50 4.13
C LEU A 38 -15.48 -5.02 5.48
N SER A 39 -14.58 -5.38 6.39
CA SER A 39 -14.93 -5.89 7.71
C SER A 39 -15.14 -4.80 8.78
N SER A 40 -14.64 -3.57 8.56
CA SER A 40 -14.76 -2.49 9.55
C SER A 40 -16.14 -1.81 9.49
N GLN A 41 -16.66 -1.44 10.66
CA GLN A 41 -17.95 -0.72 10.77
C GLN A 41 -17.94 0.63 10.03
N TRP A 42 -16.76 1.26 9.94
CA TRP A 42 -16.60 2.59 9.35
C TRP A 42 -16.34 2.56 7.85
N ARG A 43 -16.14 1.37 7.27
CA ARG A 43 -15.69 1.19 5.88
C ARG A 43 -14.44 2.01 5.58
N SER A 44 -13.57 2.09 6.58
CA SER A 44 -12.30 2.83 6.57
C SER A 44 -11.20 2.00 7.23
N LEU A 45 -9.97 2.50 7.15
CA LEU A 45 -8.80 1.98 7.83
C LEU A 45 -8.48 2.79 9.09
N PRO A 46 -7.92 2.15 10.13
CA PRO A 46 -7.43 2.86 11.29
C PRO A 46 -6.18 3.67 10.97
N GLU A 47 -5.88 4.64 11.82
CA GLU A 47 -4.63 5.39 11.78
C GLU A 47 -3.41 4.49 12.05
N LEU A 48 -3.54 3.59 13.04
CA LEU A 48 -2.50 2.67 13.45
C LEU A 48 -3.11 1.43 14.12
N THR A 49 -2.33 0.35 14.13
CA THR A 49 -2.64 -0.86 14.88
C THR A 49 -1.53 -1.12 15.89
N ASN A 50 -1.83 -1.88 16.94
CA ASN A 50 -0.80 -2.46 17.77
C ASN A 50 -0.05 -3.57 17.00
N ALA A 51 0.94 -4.18 17.65
CA ALA A 51 1.73 -5.25 17.07
C ALA A 51 0.85 -6.36 16.47
N ASN A 52 1.28 -6.90 15.34
CA ASN A 52 0.56 -7.96 14.61
C ASN A 52 -0.87 -7.60 14.18
N GLY A 53 -1.16 -6.32 13.95
CA GLY A 53 -2.47 -5.86 13.50
C GLY A 53 -3.54 -5.83 14.60
N GLN A 54 -3.15 -5.93 15.87
CA GLN A 54 -4.09 -5.89 16.98
C GLN A 54 -4.79 -4.53 17.11
N TYR A 55 -6.02 -4.54 17.62
CA TYR A 55 -6.80 -3.33 17.88
C TYR A 55 -6.03 -2.36 18.79
N CYS A 56 -6.02 -1.09 18.42
CA CYS A 56 -5.47 0.00 19.21
C CYS A 56 -6.60 0.93 19.64
N HIS A 57 -6.78 1.07 20.96
CA HIS A 57 -7.83 1.90 21.54
C HIS A 57 -7.66 3.39 21.21
N ASP A 58 -6.42 3.87 21.19
CA ASP A 58 -6.10 5.29 21.00
C ASP A 58 -6.07 5.70 19.51
N SER A 59 -6.30 4.74 18.61
CA SER A 59 -6.30 4.99 17.17
C SER A 59 -7.65 5.46 16.67
N CYS A 60 -7.63 6.50 15.84
CA CYS A 60 -8.78 6.84 15.00
C CYS A 60 -9.08 5.66 14.06
N GLN A 61 -10.30 5.09 14.16
CA GLN A 61 -10.69 3.91 13.38
C GLN A 61 -11.06 4.21 11.91
N ALA A 62 -11.18 5.51 11.57
CA ALA A 62 -11.52 5.97 10.23
C ALA A 62 -10.63 7.15 9.82
N GLN A 63 -9.38 6.86 9.44
CA GLN A 63 -8.39 7.91 9.23
C GLN A 63 -8.18 8.27 7.76
N ALA A 64 -8.31 9.57 7.46
CA ALA A 64 -8.26 10.09 6.10
C ALA A 64 -6.90 9.84 5.41
N TRP A 65 -5.78 10.01 6.11
CA TRP A 65 -4.47 9.80 5.52
C TRP A 65 -4.20 8.33 5.19
N SER A 66 -4.79 7.39 5.96
CA SER A 66 -4.59 5.95 5.72
C SER A 66 -5.24 5.57 4.39
N ILE A 67 -6.47 6.05 4.18
CA ILE A 67 -7.20 5.86 2.91
C ILE A 67 -6.53 6.62 1.77
N GLY A 68 -6.11 7.86 1.99
CA GLY A 68 -5.44 8.68 0.97
C GLY A 68 -4.20 7.99 0.40
N CYS A 69 -3.33 7.47 1.27
CA CYS A 69 -2.14 6.71 0.84
C CYS A 69 -2.50 5.44 0.06
N VAL A 70 -3.56 4.73 0.45
CA VAL A 70 -4.04 3.53 -0.26
C VAL A 70 -4.55 3.90 -1.65
N MET A 71 -5.35 4.97 -1.76
CA MET A 71 -5.87 5.45 -3.04
C MET A 71 -4.74 5.87 -3.98
N GLU A 72 -3.74 6.61 -3.48
CA GLU A 72 -2.54 6.97 -4.24
C GLU A 72 -1.82 5.72 -4.77
N ALA A 73 -1.60 4.71 -3.91
CA ALA A 73 -0.91 3.49 -4.31
C ALA A 73 -1.70 2.67 -5.36
N VAL A 74 -3.02 2.60 -5.24
CA VAL A 74 -3.90 1.97 -6.22
C VAL A 74 -3.87 2.73 -7.55
N TYR A 75 -3.94 4.06 -7.50
CA TYR A 75 -3.85 4.90 -8.69
C TYR A 75 -2.53 4.66 -9.44
N ASP A 76 -1.42 4.63 -8.73
CA ASP A 76 -0.08 4.33 -9.26
C ASP A 76 0.04 2.95 -9.92
N LEU A 77 -0.72 1.96 -9.42
CA LEU A 77 -0.76 0.61 -9.97
C LEU A 77 -1.62 0.53 -11.25
N LEU A 78 -2.77 1.19 -11.24
CA LEU A 78 -3.71 1.20 -12.37
C LEU A 78 -3.26 2.11 -13.50
N PHE A 79 -2.56 3.20 -13.16
CA PHE A 79 -2.10 4.23 -14.10
C PHE A 79 -0.61 4.50 -13.90
N PRO A 80 0.28 3.54 -14.23
CA PRO A 80 1.70 3.71 -13.98
C PRO A 80 2.23 4.91 -14.78
N PRO A 81 2.93 5.86 -14.15
CA PRO A 81 3.44 7.03 -14.85
C PRO A 81 4.48 6.62 -15.91
N PRO A 82 4.56 7.36 -17.03
CA PRO A 82 5.66 7.21 -17.98
C PRO A 82 6.99 7.49 -17.28
N ILE A 83 8.02 6.72 -17.64
CA ILE A 83 9.35 6.75 -17.00
C ILE A 83 10.39 7.30 -17.95
#